data_AF-M5G219-F1
#
_entry.id   AF-M5G219-F1
#
_cell.length_a   1.000
_cell.length_b   1.000
_cell.length_c   1.000
_cell.angle_alpha   90.00
_cell.angle_beta   90.00
_cell.angle_gamma   90.00
#
_symmetry.space_group_name_H-M   'P 1'
#
loop_
_entity.id
_entity.type
_entity.pdbx_description
1 polymer ?
#
loop_
_entity_poly.entity_id
_entity_poly.type
_entity_poly.pdbx_seq_one_letter_code
_entity_poly.pdbx_strand_id
1 'polypeptide(L)'
;MISRILRPSARTLPRLSPTVAQRRWVANDPDGWVPENAKRVVVQQSTTSIVDEHDSHDHHGNPAEDALPTEESFFTPFWRNITILGALGYAAYLFMPTAKPGEKNMFTDLLTNQGNSNEEGLNQIETRVSFANAQAEHKKDADEVERPPIHRFRSKTSFELQSPFLVPVGSQADMSNVKVKTWEDSYRK
;
A
#
# COMPACT_ATOMS: atom_id res chain seq x y z
N MET A 1 -56.49 -22.36 -11.19
CA MET A 1 -55.92 -21.24 -10.41
C MET A 1 -54.65 -21.75 -9.74
N ILE A 2 -53.47 -21.40 -10.29
CA ILE A 2 -52.17 -21.85 -9.78
C ILE A 2 -51.35 -20.58 -9.50
N SER A 3 -51.21 -20.25 -8.22
CA SER A 3 -50.41 -19.12 -7.74
C SER A 3 -48.95 -19.55 -7.60
N ARG A 4 -48.07 -19.04 -8.49
CA ARG A 4 -46.61 -19.12 -8.34
C ARG A 4 -46.13 -17.98 -7.46
N ILE A 5 -45.62 -18.33 -6.27
CA ILE A 5 -44.91 -17.43 -5.36
C ILE A 5 -43.46 -17.36 -5.81
N LEU A 6 -43.04 -16.21 -6.34
CA LEU A 6 -41.64 -15.89 -6.64
C LEU A 6 -40.92 -15.54 -5.33
N ARG A 7 -39.91 -16.35 -4.96
CA ARG A 7 -38.96 -16.02 -3.89
C ARG A 7 -37.86 -15.12 -4.46
N PRO A 8 -37.43 -14.05 -3.75
CA PRO A 8 -36.27 -13.28 -4.15
C PRO A 8 -34.98 -14.07 -3.91
N SER A 9 -34.11 -14.08 -4.92
CA SER A 9 -32.74 -14.58 -4.89
C SER A 9 -31.91 -13.81 -3.86
N ALA A 10 -31.35 -14.52 -2.88
CA ALA A 10 -30.38 -13.99 -1.94
C ALA A 10 -29.03 -13.79 -2.67
N ARG A 11 -28.68 -12.53 -2.94
CA ARG A 11 -27.33 -12.14 -3.34
C ARG A 11 -26.37 -12.35 -2.18
N THR A 12 -25.48 -13.32 -2.34
CA THR A 12 -24.29 -13.51 -1.52
C THR A 12 -23.33 -12.32 -1.73
N LEU A 13 -23.05 -11.58 -0.66
CA LEU A 13 -22.00 -10.55 -0.65
C LEU A 13 -20.62 -11.22 -0.53
N PRO A 14 -19.59 -10.78 -1.27
CA PRO A 14 -18.23 -11.27 -1.08
C PRO A 14 -17.67 -10.78 0.27
N ARG A 15 -17.17 -11.72 1.07
CA ARG A 15 -16.34 -11.44 2.25
C ARG A 15 -15.01 -10.83 1.77
N LEU A 16 -14.79 -9.55 2.06
CA LEU A 16 -13.48 -8.91 1.95
C LEU A 16 -12.67 -9.24 3.20
N SER A 17 -11.65 -10.08 3.04
CA SER A 17 -10.61 -10.29 4.04
C SER A 17 -9.71 -9.05 4.08
N PRO A 18 -9.43 -8.43 5.24
CA PRO A 18 -8.38 -7.42 5.31
C PRO A 18 -7.01 -8.11 5.27
N THR A 19 -6.33 -8.04 4.14
CA THR A 19 -4.93 -8.43 4.04
C THR A 19 -4.09 -7.39 4.78
N VAL A 20 -3.73 -7.70 6.02
CA VAL A 20 -2.79 -6.92 6.82
C VAL A 20 -1.42 -7.00 6.14
N ALA A 21 -1.04 -5.93 5.43
CA ALA A 21 0.30 -5.75 4.90
C ALA A 21 1.27 -5.53 6.06
N GLN A 22 1.96 -6.59 6.49
CA GLN A 22 3.06 -6.48 7.46
C GLN A 22 4.24 -5.74 6.82
N ARG A 23 4.38 -4.45 7.11
CA ARG A 23 5.64 -3.71 6.90
C ARG A 23 6.70 -4.29 7.83
N ARG A 24 7.59 -5.10 7.28
CA ARG A 24 8.83 -5.53 7.94
C ARG A 24 9.82 -4.37 7.89
N TRP A 25 9.99 -3.68 9.02
CA TRP A 25 11.07 -2.72 9.19
C TRP A 25 12.41 -3.46 9.16
N VAL A 26 13.20 -3.25 8.11
CA VAL A 26 14.61 -3.63 8.09
C VAL A 26 15.33 -2.55 8.90
N ALA A 27 15.83 -2.93 10.07
CA ALA A 27 16.71 -2.07 10.86
C ALA A 27 18.04 -1.93 10.12
N ASN A 28 18.46 -0.69 9.85
CA ASN A 28 19.84 -0.39 9.47
C ASN A 28 20.71 -0.59 10.72
N ASP A 29 21.45 -1.70 10.79
CA ASP A 29 22.51 -1.90 11.77
C ASP A 29 23.76 -1.09 11.33
N PRO A 30 24.35 -0.25 12.19
CA PRO A 30 25.52 0.56 11.82
C PRO A 30 26.84 -0.21 11.75
N ASP A 31 26.92 -1.46 12.24
CA ASP A 31 28.19 -2.21 12.38
C ASP A 31 28.13 -3.65 11.82
N GLY A 32 27.49 -3.85 10.67
CA GLY A 32 27.30 -5.18 10.05
C GLY A 32 28.14 -5.43 8.80
N TRP A 33 29.08 -6.36 8.89
CA TRP A 33 29.83 -6.96 7.78
C TRP A 33 28.88 -7.46 6.67
N VAL A 34 28.97 -6.91 5.45
CA VAL A 34 28.11 -7.26 4.31
C VAL A 34 28.76 -8.39 3.49
N PRO A 35 28.15 -9.58 3.36
CA PRO A 35 28.65 -10.60 2.43
C PRO A 35 28.46 -10.13 0.98
N GLU A 36 29.53 -10.27 0.18
CA GLU A 36 29.72 -9.77 -1.19
C GLU A 36 28.73 -10.32 -2.24
N ASN A 37 27.84 -11.22 -1.83
CA ASN A 37 26.85 -11.92 -2.65
C ASN A 37 25.41 -11.43 -2.43
N ALA A 38 25.20 -10.34 -1.66
CA ALA A 38 23.91 -9.64 -1.60
C ALA A 38 23.67 -8.82 -2.87
N LYS A 39 23.35 -9.50 -3.99
CA LYS A 39 22.86 -8.87 -5.21
C LYS A 39 21.57 -8.11 -4.92
N ARG A 40 21.72 -6.78 -4.84
CA ARG A 40 20.76 -5.70 -5.13
C ARG A 40 19.32 -6.18 -5.40
N VAL A 41 18.52 -6.32 -4.34
CA VAL A 41 17.06 -6.38 -4.46
C VAL A 41 16.57 -4.97 -4.75
N VAL A 42 16.38 -4.65 -6.03
CA VAL A 42 15.67 -3.43 -6.44
C VAL A 42 14.20 -3.65 -6.14
N VAL A 43 13.72 -3.05 -5.05
CA VAL A 43 12.29 -3.02 -4.73
C VAL A 43 11.61 -2.09 -5.73
N GLN A 44 11.01 -2.69 -6.75
CA GLN A 44 10.16 -2.03 -7.73
C GLN A 44 8.84 -1.69 -7.03
N GLN A 45 8.56 -0.39 -6.86
CA GLN A 45 7.26 0.08 -6.41
C GLN A 45 6.24 -0.18 -7.53
N SER A 46 5.31 -1.10 -7.30
CA SER A 46 4.12 -1.28 -8.14
C SER A 46 2.94 -0.55 -7.51
N THR A 47 2.53 0.55 -8.14
CA THR A 47 1.19 1.14 -7.97
C THR A 47 0.17 0.22 -8.62
N THR A 48 -0.76 -0.33 -7.84
CA THR A 48 -1.82 -1.22 -8.32
C THR A 48 -2.99 -0.40 -8.88
N SER A 49 -3.09 -0.30 -10.21
CA SER A 49 -4.38 -0.27 -10.90
C SER A 49 -4.70 -1.70 -11.32
N ILE A 50 -5.73 -2.29 -10.71
CA ILE A 50 -6.21 -3.63 -11.05
C ILE A 50 -7.01 -3.51 -12.36
N VAL A 51 -6.43 -4.03 -13.44
CA VAL A 51 -7.17 -4.65 -14.55
C VAL A 51 -6.46 -5.97 -14.80
N ASP A 52 -7.18 -7.05 -14.52
CA ASP A 52 -6.74 -8.42 -14.62
C ASP A 52 -7.12 -8.91 -16.04
N GLU A 53 -6.15 -8.95 -16.94
CA GLU A 53 -6.31 -9.55 -18.28
C GLU A 53 -4.97 -10.18 -18.67
N HIS A 54 -4.81 -11.44 -18.27
CA HIS A 54 -3.70 -12.29 -18.66
C HIS A 54 -4.00 -12.91 -20.03
N ASP A 55 -3.52 -12.28 -21.10
CA ASP A 55 -3.44 -12.92 -22.41
C ASP A 55 -1.99 -13.37 -22.66
N SER A 56 -1.83 -14.67 -22.81
CA SER A 56 -0.54 -15.35 -23.02
C SER A 56 -0.18 -15.35 -24.49
N HIS A 57 0.83 -14.57 -24.87
CA HIS A 57 1.47 -14.69 -26.18
C HIS A 57 2.98 -14.88 -26.06
N ASP A 58 3.38 -16.15 -26.11
CA ASP A 58 4.73 -16.59 -26.43
C ASP A 58 5.04 -16.24 -27.89
N HIS A 59 5.92 -15.26 -28.10
CA HIS A 59 6.54 -14.98 -29.39
C HIS A 59 8.06 -14.94 -29.24
N HIS A 60 8.68 -16.12 -29.15
CA HIS A 60 10.11 -16.27 -29.39
C HIS A 60 10.36 -16.31 -30.91
N GLY A 61 10.39 -15.13 -31.52
CA GLY A 61 10.94 -14.92 -32.86
C GLY A 61 12.46 -14.77 -32.79
N ASN A 62 13.15 -15.55 -33.61
CA ASN A 62 14.61 -15.64 -33.74
C ASN A 62 15.26 -14.27 -34.08
N PRO A 63 16.35 -13.82 -33.41
CA PRO A 63 17.03 -12.57 -33.75
C PRO A 63 18.21 -12.84 -34.70
N ALA A 64 17.93 -13.27 -35.92
CA ALA A 64 18.90 -13.25 -37.00
C ALA A 64 18.17 -13.26 -38.34
N GLU A 65 18.52 -12.29 -39.19
CA GLU A 65 18.08 -12.07 -40.58
C GLU A 65 16.83 -11.16 -40.71
N ASP A 66 16.96 -10.12 -41.54
CA ASP A 66 15.98 -9.06 -41.89
C ASP A 66 15.99 -7.74 -41.09
N ALA A 67 17.17 -7.25 -40.70
CA ALA A 67 17.37 -5.82 -40.48
C ALA A 67 17.58 -5.09 -41.82
N LEU A 68 16.54 -5.01 -42.65
CA LEU A 68 16.50 -3.97 -43.69
C LEU A 68 16.17 -2.63 -42.99
N PRO A 69 16.83 -1.52 -43.34
CA PRO A 69 16.41 -0.22 -42.86
C PRO A 69 15.00 0.01 -43.40
N THR A 70 13.98 -0.03 -42.53
CA THR A 70 12.67 0.51 -42.89
C THR A 70 12.86 1.99 -43.13
N GLU A 71 13.00 2.37 -44.41
CA GLU A 71 13.05 3.76 -44.82
C GLU A 71 11.85 4.49 -44.19
N GLU A 72 12.11 5.40 -43.25
CA GLU A 72 11.08 6.13 -42.52
C GLU A 72 10.35 7.07 -43.48
N SER A 73 9.36 6.51 -44.18
CA SER A 73 8.53 7.21 -45.14
C SER A 73 7.31 7.81 -44.44
N PHE A 74 6.85 8.96 -44.92
CA PHE A 74 5.60 9.59 -44.45
C PHE A 74 4.35 8.74 -44.70
N PHE A 75 4.49 7.60 -45.36
CA PHE A 75 3.44 6.61 -45.59
C PHE A 75 3.43 5.45 -44.58
N THR A 76 4.16 5.54 -43.46
CA THR A 76 3.98 4.56 -42.38
C THR A 76 2.56 4.58 -41.81
N PRO A 77 2.06 3.45 -41.29
CA PRO A 77 0.72 3.37 -40.70
C PRO A 77 0.47 4.43 -39.61
N PHE A 78 1.51 4.87 -38.90
CA PHE A 78 1.45 5.94 -37.91
C PHE A 78 1.06 7.29 -38.52
N TRP A 79 1.76 7.75 -39.56
CA TRP A 79 1.46 9.02 -40.24
C TRP A 79 0.13 9.00 -40.97
N ARG A 80 -0.23 7.85 -41.55
CA ARG A 80 -1.57 7.65 -42.14
C ARG A 80 -2.68 7.84 -41.11
N ASN A 81 -2.54 7.27 -39.92
CA ASN A 81 -3.56 7.41 -38.87
C ASN A 81 -3.64 8.87 -38.36
N ILE A 82 -2.50 9.55 -38.19
CA ILE A 82 -2.47 10.96 -37.79
C ILE A 82 -3.12 11.86 -38.84
N THR A 83 -2.82 11.66 -40.11
CA THR A 83 -3.42 12.46 -41.20
C THR A 83 -4.91 12.20 -41.35
N ILE A 84 -5.38 10.97 -41.19
CA ILE A 84 -6.81 10.65 -41.15
C ILE A 84 -7.49 11.34 -39.95
N LEU A 85 -6.92 11.24 -38.75
CA LEU A 85 -7.47 11.88 -37.56
C LEU A 85 -7.47 13.41 -37.67
N GLY A 86 -6.41 14.00 -38.23
CA GLY A 86 -6.31 15.44 -38.48
C GLY A 86 -7.34 15.92 -39.51
N ALA A 87 -7.49 15.19 -40.62
CA ALA A 87 -8.49 15.49 -41.64
C ALA A 87 -9.92 15.37 -41.09
N LEU A 88 -10.18 14.33 -40.29
CA LEU A 88 -11.48 14.11 -39.65
C LEU A 88 -11.77 15.19 -38.61
N GLY A 89 -10.77 15.60 -37.82
CA GLY A 89 -10.88 16.72 -36.88
C GLY A 89 -11.14 18.05 -37.58
N TYR A 90 -10.50 18.31 -38.73
CA TYR A 90 -10.74 19.51 -39.53
C TYR A 90 -12.13 19.52 -40.17
N ALA A 91 -12.58 18.38 -40.71
CA ALA A 91 -13.93 18.24 -41.23
C ALA A 91 -14.97 18.45 -40.10
N ALA A 92 -14.72 17.91 -38.91
CA ALA A 92 -15.55 18.13 -37.74
C ALA A 92 -15.56 19.61 -37.30
N TYR A 93 -14.43 20.31 -37.40
CA TYR A 93 -14.36 21.75 -37.11
C TYR A 93 -15.22 22.58 -38.06
N LEU A 94 -15.22 22.28 -39.36
CA LEU A 94 -16.07 22.96 -40.34
C LEU A 94 -17.57 22.68 -40.14
N PHE A 95 -17.91 21.46 -39.74
CA PHE A 95 -19.30 21.06 -39.50
C PHE A 95 -19.80 21.34 -38.08
N MET A 96 -18.93 21.78 -37.18
CA MET A 96 -19.36 22.13 -35.84
C MET A 96 -20.22 23.39 -35.89
N PRO A 97 -21.45 23.35 -35.36
CA PRO A 97 -22.29 24.53 -35.29
C PRO A 97 -21.59 25.55 -34.39
N THR A 98 -21.15 26.66 -35.00
CA THR A 98 -20.67 27.81 -34.25
C THR A 98 -21.86 28.41 -33.52
N ALA A 99 -21.76 28.51 -32.20
CA ALA A 99 -22.85 29.02 -31.39
C ALA A 99 -23.18 30.46 -31.80
N LYS A 100 -24.47 30.77 -31.90
CA LYS A 100 -24.92 32.13 -32.17
C LYS A 100 -24.54 33.03 -30.97
N PRO A 101 -24.23 34.31 -31.20
CA PRO A 101 -23.89 35.23 -30.12
C PRO A 101 -25.03 35.30 -29.10
N GLY A 102 -24.79 34.78 -27.89
CA GLY A 102 -25.76 34.73 -26.78
C GLY A 102 -26.15 33.33 -26.31
N GLU A 103 -25.83 32.27 -27.06
CA GLU A 103 -26.08 30.88 -26.66
C GLU A 103 -24.80 30.25 -26.10
N LYS A 104 -24.92 29.41 -25.06
CA LYS A 104 -23.77 28.68 -24.52
C LYS A 104 -23.26 27.71 -25.60
N ASN A 105 -21.95 27.67 -25.82
CA ASN A 105 -21.36 26.71 -26.74
C ASN A 105 -21.75 25.28 -26.32
N MET A 106 -22.06 24.42 -27.29
CA MET A 106 -22.41 23.01 -27.04
C MET A 106 -21.38 22.31 -26.14
N PHE A 107 -20.09 22.63 -26.28
CA PHE A 107 -19.04 22.12 -25.40
C PHE A 107 -19.16 22.60 -23.96
N THR A 108 -19.51 23.86 -23.76
CA THR A 108 -19.72 24.40 -22.42
C THR A 108 -20.92 23.73 -21.77
N ASP A 109 -22.00 23.49 -22.53
CA ASP A 109 -23.18 22.79 -22.03
C ASP A 109 -22.86 21.33 -21.67
N LEU A 110 -22.12 20.62 -22.54
CA LEU A 110 -21.61 19.26 -22.29
C LEU A 110 -20.73 19.21 -21.04
N LEU A 111 -19.79 20.16 -20.90
CA LEU A 111 -18.91 20.27 -19.73
C LEU A 111 -19.70 20.58 -18.46
N THR A 112 -20.71 21.44 -18.54
CA THR A 112 -21.55 21.76 -17.38
C THR A 112 -22.49 20.62 -17.00
N ASN A 113 -22.88 19.77 -17.96
CA ASN A 113 -23.73 18.61 -17.72
C ASN A 113 -22.93 17.39 -17.24
N GLN A 114 -21.62 17.33 -17.53
CA GLN A 114 -20.70 16.30 -17.02
C GLN A 114 -20.05 16.65 -15.68
N GLY A 115 -20.00 17.93 -15.31
CA GLY A 115 -19.57 18.33 -13.98
C GLY A 115 -20.61 17.93 -12.94
N ASN A 116 -20.18 17.26 -11.86
CA ASN A 116 -21.02 17.13 -10.67
C ASN A 116 -21.55 18.52 -10.30
N SER A 117 -22.79 18.61 -9.81
CA SER A 117 -23.34 19.89 -9.38
C SER A 117 -22.37 20.54 -8.38
N ASN A 118 -22.23 21.86 -8.41
CA ASN A 118 -21.29 22.57 -7.54
C ASN A 118 -21.51 22.18 -6.06
N GLU A 119 -22.74 21.86 -5.68
CA GLU A 119 -23.12 21.39 -4.34
C GLU A 119 -22.58 19.98 -4.02
N GLU A 120 -22.69 19.03 -4.95
CA GLU A 120 -22.09 17.70 -4.79
C GLU A 120 -20.56 17.75 -4.70
N GLY A 121 -19.93 18.61 -5.49
CA GLY A 121 -18.50 18.85 -5.44
C GLY A 121 -18.06 19.39 -4.07
N LEU A 122 -18.81 20.34 -3.51
CA LEU A 122 -18.55 20.89 -2.18
C LEU A 122 -18.74 19.85 -1.07
N ASN A 123 -19.81 19.05 -1.12
CA ASN A 123 -20.02 17.96 -0.15
C ASN A 123 -18.90 16.91 -0.19
N GLN A 124 -18.38 16.60 -1.38
CA GLN A 124 -17.22 15.71 -1.53
C GLN A 124 -15.93 16.34 -0.98
N ILE A 125 -15.76 17.66 -1.11
CA ILE A 125 -14.62 18.35 -0.52
C ILE A 125 -14.73 18.34 1.00
N GLU A 126 -15.90 18.65 1.55
CA GLU A 126 -16.14 18.67 2.99
C GLU A 126 -15.88 17.30 3.63
N THR A 127 -16.39 16.22 3.04
CA THR A 127 -16.13 14.85 3.52
C THR A 127 -14.65 14.47 3.48
N ARG A 128 -13.90 14.92 2.47
CA ARG A 128 -12.44 14.68 2.39
C ARG A 128 -11.68 15.49 3.44
N VAL A 129 -12.07 16.73 3.68
CA VAL A 129 -11.45 17.60 4.69
C VAL A 129 -11.71 17.05 6.10
N SER A 130 -12.94 16.64 6.40
CA SER A 130 -13.27 16.06 7.71
C SER A 130 -12.50 14.76 7.97
N PHE A 131 -12.37 13.90 6.95
CA PHE A 131 -11.55 12.69 7.04
C PHE A 131 -10.06 12.98 7.23
N ALA A 132 -9.51 13.96 6.51
CA ALA A 132 -8.12 14.37 6.66
C ALA A 132 -7.84 14.93 8.07
N ASN A 133 -8.78 15.69 8.63
CA ASN A 133 -8.69 16.20 10.00
C ASN A 133 -8.69 15.05 11.03
N ALA A 134 -9.61 14.08 10.89
CA ALA A 134 -9.64 12.92 11.77
C ALA A 134 -8.34 12.12 11.73
N GLN A 135 -7.72 11.95 10.56
CA GLN A 135 -6.39 11.31 10.47
C GLN A 135 -5.29 12.13 11.14
N ALA A 136 -5.33 13.46 11.00
CA ALA A 136 -4.35 14.33 11.62
C ALA A 136 -4.46 14.28 13.15
N GLU A 137 -5.66 14.20 13.71
CA GLU A 137 -5.90 14.00 15.14
C GLU A 137 -5.34 12.67 15.63
N HIS A 138 -5.65 11.56 14.97
CA HIS A 138 -5.08 10.26 15.33
C HIS A 138 -3.56 10.22 15.27
N LYS A 139 -2.95 10.98 14.35
CA LYS A 139 -1.50 11.09 14.27
C LYS A 139 -0.94 11.89 15.45
N LYS A 140 -1.58 12.99 15.85
CA LYS A 140 -1.18 13.74 17.05
C LYS A 140 -1.24 12.85 18.29
N ASP A 141 -2.33 12.10 18.47
CA ASP A 141 -2.45 11.17 19.59
C ASP A 141 -1.32 10.12 19.59
N ALA A 142 -0.96 9.58 18.41
CA ALA A 142 0.13 8.63 18.29
C ALA A 142 1.51 9.23 18.54
N ASP A 143 1.70 10.51 18.21
CA ASP A 143 2.95 11.25 18.44
C ASP A 143 3.08 11.72 19.90
N GLU A 144 1.97 12.02 20.59
CA GLU A 144 1.92 12.41 22.00
C GLU A 144 2.16 11.22 22.95
N VAL A 145 1.86 10.00 22.52
CA VAL A 145 2.15 8.80 23.32
C VAL A 145 3.65 8.51 23.27
N GLU A 146 4.33 8.79 24.39
CA GLU A 146 5.71 8.35 24.59
C GLU A 146 5.81 6.83 24.36
N ARG A 147 6.77 6.42 23.51
CA ARG A 147 7.02 4.99 23.28
C ARG A 147 7.34 4.35 24.64
N PRO A 148 6.70 3.22 25.00
CA PRO A 148 7.00 2.56 26.24
C PRO A 148 8.51 2.23 26.27
N PRO A 149 9.19 2.47 27.40
CA PRO A 149 10.62 2.23 27.49
C PRO A 149 10.91 0.77 27.17
N ILE A 150 11.62 0.53 26.06
CA ILE A 150 12.01 -0.82 25.65
C ILE A 150 13.22 -1.23 26.51
N HIS A 151 12.95 -1.96 27.59
CA HIS A 151 14.00 -2.60 28.37
C HIS A 151 14.61 -3.75 27.56
N ARG A 152 15.73 -3.48 26.90
CA ARG A 152 16.53 -4.53 26.24
C ARG A 152 17.37 -5.23 27.30
N PHE A 153 16.87 -6.36 27.82
CA PHE A 153 17.69 -7.22 28.64
C PHE A 153 18.86 -7.76 27.82
N ARG A 154 20.09 -7.54 28.29
CA ARG A 154 21.29 -8.10 27.67
C ARG A 154 21.27 -9.62 27.71
N SER A 155 20.71 -10.20 28.77
CA SER A 155 20.56 -11.64 28.98
C SER A 155 19.09 -12.03 28.99
N LYS A 156 18.69 -12.85 28.01
CA LYS A 156 17.35 -13.47 27.97
C LYS A 156 17.12 -14.41 29.16
N THR A 157 18.21 -15.01 29.65
CA THR A 157 18.20 -15.95 30.79
C THR A 157 17.80 -15.29 32.12
N SER A 158 17.94 -13.97 32.27
CA SER A 158 17.55 -13.30 33.52
C SER A 158 16.04 -13.35 33.77
N PHE A 159 15.23 -13.33 32.70
CA PHE A 159 13.78 -13.47 32.82
C PHE A 159 13.38 -14.89 33.24
N GLU A 160 14.06 -15.90 32.69
CA GLU A 160 13.81 -17.30 33.02
C GLU A 160 14.18 -17.62 34.48
N LEU A 161 15.27 -17.04 34.99
CA LEU A 161 15.73 -17.24 36.38
C LEU A 161 14.88 -16.51 37.43
N GLN A 162 14.16 -15.45 37.05
CA GLN A 162 13.29 -14.71 37.95
C GLN A 162 11.88 -15.28 38.03
N SER A 163 11.49 -16.16 37.10
CA SER A 163 10.20 -16.82 37.15
C SER A 163 10.17 -17.84 38.29
N PRO A 164 9.26 -17.70 39.28
CA PRO A 164 9.16 -18.65 40.38
C PRO A 164 8.75 -20.07 39.92
N PHE A 165 8.24 -20.20 38.69
CA PHE A 165 7.82 -21.48 38.11
C PHE A 165 8.93 -22.22 37.34
N LEU A 166 10.04 -21.54 37.01
CA LEU A 166 11.16 -22.14 36.26
C LEU A 166 12.35 -22.50 37.15
N VAL A 167 12.31 -22.14 38.44
CA VAL A 167 13.31 -22.56 39.42
C VAL A 167 13.01 -24.00 39.84
N PRO A 168 13.87 -24.99 39.52
CA PRO A 168 13.62 -26.36 39.93
C PRO A 168 13.63 -26.44 41.45
N VAL A 169 12.71 -27.23 42.01
CA VAL A 169 12.64 -27.46 43.46
C VAL A 169 13.99 -27.99 43.97
N GLY A 170 14.51 -27.35 45.03
CA GLY A 170 15.81 -27.70 45.63
C GLY A 170 17.04 -27.09 44.96
N SER A 171 16.89 -26.26 43.90
CA SER A 171 18.04 -25.57 43.27
C SER A 171 18.55 -24.36 44.05
N GLN A 172 17.68 -23.74 44.85
CA GLN A 172 18.06 -22.66 45.76
C GLN A 172 18.22 -23.26 47.16
N ALA A 173 19.40 -23.09 47.75
CA ALA A 173 19.63 -23.43 49.14
C ALA A 173 18.85 -22.45 50.03
N ASP A 174 18.04 -22.97 50.95
CA ASP A 174 17.39 -22.15 51.96
C ASP A 174 18.45 -21.57 52.90
N MET A 175 18.72 -20.27 52.74
CA MET A 175 19.68 -19.54 53.57
C MET A 175 19.04 -18.85 54.78
N SER A 176 17.73 -19.07 55.04
CA SER A 176 17.02 -18.40 56.14
C SER A 176 17.65 -18.65 57.52
N ASN A 177 18.30 -19.80 57.71
CA ASN A 177 18.98 -20.18 58.95
C ASN A 177 20.51 -20.01 58.90
N VAL A 178 21.06 -19.38 57.85
CA VAL A 178 22.51 -19.16 57.74
C VAL A 178 22.89 -17.91 58.53
N LYS A 179 23.50 -18.09 59.70
CA LYS A 179 24.11 -17.01 60.47
C LYS A 179 25.55 -16.79 59.98
N VAL A 180 25.79 -15.68 59.29
CA VAL A 180 27.15 -15.29 58.89
C VAL A 180 27.95 -14.92 60.14
N LYS A 181 29.05 -15.64 60.40
CA LYS A 181 29.97 -15.30 61.47
C LYS A 181 30.82 -14.11 61.05
N THR A 182 30.80 -13.04 61.85
CA THR A 182 31.73 -11.92 61.69
C THR A 182 33.09 -12.30 62.26
N TRP A 183 34.12 -11.55 61.89
CA TRP A 183 35.49 -11.77 62.37
C TRP A 183 35.59 -11.71 63.90
N GLU A 184 34.76 -10.88 64.55
CA GLU A 184 34.67 -10.73 66.01
C GLU A 184 34.14 -12.00 66.70
N ASP A 185 33.13 -12.65 66.12
CA ASP A 185 32.56 -13.91 66.61
C ASP A 185 33.54 -15.09 66.48
N SER A 186 34.63 -14.94 65.72
CA SER A 186 35.62 -16.00 65.50
C SER A 186 36.62 -16.14 66.67
N TYR A 187 36.69 -15.16 67.57
CA TYR A 187 37.65 -15.13 68.68
C TYR A 187 37.04 -15.34 70.07
N ARG A 188 35.70 -15.41 70.20
CA ARG A 188 35.03 -15.85 71.44
C ARG A 188 34.86 -17.37 71.43
N LYS A 189 35.73 -18.07 72.17
CA LYS A 189 35.56 -19.51 72.50
C LYS A 189 34.53 -19.69 73.61
#